data_AF-A0A9D6NNK7-F1
#
_entry.id   AF-A0A9D6NNK7-F1
#
_cell.length_a   1.000
_cell.length_b   1.000
_cell.length_c   1.000
_cell.angle_alpha   90.00
_cell.angle_beta   90.00
_cell.angle_gamma   90.00
#
_symmetry.space_group_name_H-M   'P 1'
#
loop_
_entity.id
_entity.type
_entity.pdbx_description
1 polymer ?
#
loop_
_entity_poly.entity_id
_entity_poly.type
_entity_poly.pdbx_seq_one_letter_code
_entity_poly.pdbx_strand_id
1 'polypeptide(L)'
;MTTKYREPTGQETAGHLTQKVPPSAYEVFMEEQKLPIHRGIGVHDIRELPLAPWRRMGGQGTFIELDGQAGLYGQYVVEVPAGGVLNPERHLYEEVFTVFEGRGSTEVWRERSPKKQTFEWQPGSHFAIPLNNWHRLVNATSSPALLLVATSAPPVMGLFQSRSFVFDNPAEFKDRYDESDDYYKPREELESEPESGRAMLRSSLIPDIVHCYLPLDNRR
;
A
#
# COMPACT_ATOMS: atom_id res chain seq x y z
N MET A 1 33.15 -15.71 -12.15
CA MET A 1 34.19 -16.53 -11.50
C MET A 1 33.60 -17.06 -10.20
N THR A 2 33.32 -18.35 -10.11
CA THR A 2 32.70 -18.96 -8.93
C THR A 2 33.79 -19.19 -7.88
N THR A 3 33.80 -18.37 -6.83
CA THR A 3 34.73 -18.52 -5.71
C THR A 3 34.41 -19.83 -5.00
N LYS A 4 35.31 -20.81 -5.10
CA LYS A 4 35.17 -22.12 -4.45
C LYS A 4 35.20 -21.92 -2.93
N TYR A 5 34.22 -22.49 -2.21
CA TYR A 5 34.16 -22.40 -0.75
C TYR A 5 35.47 -22.90 -0.11
N ARG A 6 36.01 -22.13 0.85
CA ARG A 6 37.15 -22.47 1.70
C ARG A 6 36.71 -22.39 3.16
N GLU A 7 36.85 -23.48 3.89
CA GLU A 7 36.56 -23.55 5.32
C GLU A 7 37.58 -22.68 6.12
N PRO A 8 37.13 -21.81 7.04
CA PRO A 8 38.01 -21.03 7.90
C PRO A 8 38.90 -21.91 8.79
N THR A 9 40.17 -21.54 8.95
CA THR A 9 41.10 -22.21 9.88
C THR A 9 41.88 -21.20 10.72
N GLY A 10 41.81 -21.34 12.05
CA GLY A 10 42.51 -20.44 12.98
C GLY A 10 41.98 -18.99 12.92
N GLN A 11 42.83 -18.04 12.53
CA GLN A 11 42.45 -16.64 12.30
C GLN A 11 42.12 -16.33 10.82
N GLU A 12 42.21 -17.31 9.92
CA GLU A 12 41.90 -17.10 8.51
C GLU A 12 40.37 -17.12 8.30
N THR A 13 39.84 -16.12 7.59
CA THR A 13 38.43 -16.06 7.22
C THR A 13 38.14 -16.89 5.96
N ALA A 14 36.87 -17.21 5.70
CA ALA A 14 36.43 -17.85 4.45
C ALA A 14 36.58 -16.96 3.20
N GLY A 15 37.26 -15.82 3.30
CA GLY A 15 37.34 -14.77 2.29
C GLY A 15 36.24 -13.70 2.43
N HIS A 16 36.25 -12.73 1.52
CA HIS A 16 35.21 -11.72 1.38
C HIS A 16 34.39 -11.98 0.13
N LEU A 17 33.09 -12.19 0.30
CA LEU A 17 32.14 -12.21 -0.80
C LEU A 17 31.72 -10.77 -1.10
N THR A 18 32.15 -10.25 -2.24
CA THR A 18 31.49 -9.09 -2.85
C THR A 18 30.26 -9.60 -3.59
N GLN A 19 29.22 -9.99 -2.84
CA GLN A 19 27.97 -10.44 -3.44
C GLN A 19 27.15 -9.21 -3.80
N LYS A 20 26.84 -9.05 -5.10
CA LYS A 20 25.78 -8.14 -5.51
C LYS A 20 24.49 -8.68 -4.88
N VAL A 21 23.88 -7.90 -4.01
CA VAL A 21 22.63 -8.28 -3.36
C VAL A 21 21.62 -8.59 -4.48
N PRO A 22 21.08 -9.83 -4.54
CA PRO A 22 20.06 -10.14 -5.52
C PRO A 22 18.83 -9.25 -5.25
N PRO A 23 18.06 -8.88 -6.30
CA PRO A 23 16.84 -8.12 -6.09
C PRO A 23 15.88 -8.90 -5.18
N SER A 24 15.24 -8.20 -4.27
CA SER A 24 14.16 -8.69 -3.44
C SER A 24 12.97 -9.15 -4.28
N ALA A 25 12.10 -9.97 -3.69
CA ALA A 25 10.87 -10.43 -4.36
C ALA A 25 9.98 -9.26 -4.81
N TYR A 26 10.01 -8.13 -4.10
CA TYR A 26 9.26 -6.94 -4.44
C TYR A 26 9.91 -6.12 -5.55
N GLU A 27 11.24 -5.98 -5.58
CA GLU A 27 11.93 -5.35 -6.71
C GLU A 27 11.66 -6.14 -8.01
N VAL A 28 11.70 -7.48 -7.96
CA VAL A 28 11.31 -8.32 -9.10
C VAL A 28 9.84 -8.07 -9.49
N PHE A 29 8.94 -7.91 -8.52
CA PHE A 29 7.53 -7.55 -8.79
C PHE A 29 7.39 -6.20 -9.50
N MET A 30 8.08 -5.16 -9.03
CA MET A 30 8.03 -3.83 -9.62
C MET A 30 8.50 -3.84 -11.08
N GLU A 31 9.65 -4.46 -11.35
CA GLU A 31 10.23 -4.56 -12.69
C GLU A 31 9.29 -5.31 -13.66
N GLU A 32 8.62 -6.37 -13.20
CA GLU A 32 7.64 -7.12 -14.00
C GLU A 32 6.40 -6.29 -14.38
N GLN A 33 6.02 -5.30 -13.57
CA GLN A 33 4.88 -4.43 -13.91
C GLN A 33 5.21 -3.48 -15.06
N LYS A 34 6.50 -3.28 -15.38
CA LYS A 34 6.99 -2.36 -16.42
C LYS A 34 6.52 -0.92 -16.21
N LEU A 35 6.46 -0.50 -14.96
CA LEU A 35 6.20 0.88 -14.58
C LEU A 35 7.51 1.63 -14.32
N PRO A 36 7.50 2.96 -14.43
CA PRO A 36 8.56 3.79 -13.85
C PRO A 36 8.71 3.49 -12.35
N ILE A 37 9.93 3.58 -11.87
CA ILE A 37 10.27 3.46 -10.45
C ILE A 37 11.07 4.70 -10.09
N HIS A 38 10.43 5.64 -9.38
CA HIS A 38 11.10 6.82 -8.86
C HIS A 38 12.03 6.43 -7.71
N ARG A 39 13.31 6.81 -7.80
CA ARG A 39 14.33 6.53 -6.79
C ARG A 39 15.02 7.81 -6.33
N GLY A 40 15.31 7.89 -5.04
CA GLY A 40 16.06 8.99 -4.43
C GLY A 40 15.67 9.26 -2.98
N ILE A 41 16.10 10.40 -2.44
CA ILE A 41 15.85 10.75 -1.02
C ILE A 41 14.40 11.16 -0.71
N GLY A 42 13.62 11.49 -1.74
CA GLY A 42 12.26 11.97 -1.58
C GLY A 42 11.56 12.26 -2.90
N VAL A 43 10.28 12.61 -2.79
CA VAL A 43 9.43 13.12 -3.87
C VAL A 43 8.93 14.48 -3.42
N HIS A 44 9.17 15.53 -4.22
CA HIS A 44 8.65 16.87 -3.92
C HIS A 44 7.14 16.94 -4.16
N ASP A 45 6.70 16.46 -5.33
CA ASP A 45 5.30 16.40 -5.72
C ASP A 45 5.04 15.11 -6.52
N ILE A 46 4.07 14.31 -6.06
CA ILE A 46 3.71 13.05 -6.73
C ILE A 46 3.05 13.27 -8.09
N ARG A 47 2.48 14.46 -8.32
CA ARG A 47 1.81 14.83 -9.58
C ARG A 47 2.78 15.01 -10.74
N GLU A 48 4.07 15.19 -10.43
CA GLU A 48 5.13 15.36 -11.40
C GLU A 48 5.77 14.02 -11.81
N LEU A 49 5.43 12.93 -11.12
CA LEU A 49 6.03 11.63 -11.41
C LEU A 49 5.52 11.08 -12.75
N PRO A 50 6.41 10.49 -13.58
CA PRO A 50 6.00 9.90 -14.84
C PRO A 50 5.11 8.68 -14.57
N LEU A 51 3.95 8.64 -15.22
CA LEU A 51 3.04 7.50 -15.14
C LEU A 51 3.14 6.65 -16.41
N ALA A 52 2.96 5.34 -16.26
CA ALA A 52 2.81 4.43 -17.39
C ALA A 52 1.56 3.56 -17.24
N PRO A 53 0.99 3.04 -18.34
CA PRO A 53 -0.15 2.13 -18.30
C PRO A 53 0.12 0.91 -17.42
N TRP A 54 -0.70 0.72 -16.40
CA TRP A 54 -0.58 -0.39 -15.45
C TRP A 54 -1.59 -1.48 -15.76
N ARG A 55 -1.16 -2.47 -16.55
CA ARG A 55 -2.04 -3.55 -17.03
C ARG A 55 -2.78 -4.29 -15.91
N ARG A 56 -2.11 -4.55 -14.79
CA ARG A 56 -2.71 -5.22 -13.62
C ARG A 56 -3.88 -4.39 -13.06
N MET A 57 -3.69 -3.09 -12.90
CA MET A 57 -4.64 -2.19 -12.26
C MET A 57 -5.66 -1.57 -13.22
N GLY A 58 -5.43 -1.58 -14.53
CA GLY A 58 -6.34 -0.98 -15.52
C GLY A 58 -6.29 0.56 -15.58
N GLY A 59 -5.41 1.19 -14.81
CA GLY A 59 -5.14 2.63 -14.83
C GLY A 59 -3.70 2.93 -15.26
N GLN A 60 -3.13 4.01 -14.72
CA GLN A 60 -1.70 4.31 -14.86
C GLN A 60 -1.03 4.34 -13.48
N GLY A 61 0.29 4.20 -13.43
CA GLY A 61 1.00 4.28 -12.17
C GLY A 61 2.52 4.40 -12.31
N THR A 62 3.14 4.56 -11.14
CA THR A 62 4.59 4.57 -10.93
C THR A 62 4.88 4.08 -9.53
N PHE A 63 5.97 3.32 -9.37
CA PHE A 63 6.48 2.99 -8.05
C PHE A 63 7.34 4.12 -7.49
N ILE A 64 7.46 4.15 -6.17
CA ILE A 64 8.36 5.03 -5.42
C ILE A 64 9.20 4.13 -4.50
N GLU A 65 10.52 4.19 -4.66
CA GLU A 65 11.49 3.50 -3.81
C GLU A 65 12.51 4.52 -3.30
N LEU A 66 12.35 4.96 -2.06
CA LEU A 66 13.17 6.01 -1.47
C LEU A 66 14.36 5.45 -0.69
N ASP A 67 15.44 6.23 -0.66
CA ASP A 67 16.61 5.92 0.16
C ASP A 67 16.19 5.82 1.64
N GLY A 68 16.61 4.74 2.30
CA GLY A 68 16.29 4.48 3.70
C GLY A 68 14.96 3.75 3.96
N GLN A 69 14.13 3.49 2.94
CA GLN A 69 12.97 2.60 3.09
C GLN A 69 13.36 1.16 3.42
N ALA A 70 14.54 0.73 2.93
CA ALA A 70 15.14 -0.57 3.22
C ALA A 70 14.20 -1.78 3.00
N GLY A 71 13.26 -1.68 2.05
CA GLY A 71 12.28 -2.73 1.77
C GLY A 71 11.28 -2.98 2.92
N LEU A 72 11.05 -2.01 3.81
CA LEU A 72 10.09 -2.14 4.90
C LEU A 72 8.65 -1.87 4.46
N TYR A 73 8.47 -0.95 3.51
CA TYR A 73 7.16 -0.56 2.96
C TYR A 73 7.30 -0.28 1.47
N GLY A 74 6.23 -0.55 0.70
CA GLY A 74 6.17 -0.27 -0.73
C GLY A 74 5.30 0.95 -0.96
N GLN A 75 5.72 1.85 -1.85
CA GLN A 75 4.92 3.01 -2.22
C GLN A 75 4.73 3.08 -3.73
N TYR A 76 3.58 3.57 -4.15
CA TYR A 76 3.29 3.82 -5.55
C TYR A 76 2.23 4.92 -5.68
N VAL A 77 2.18 5.52 -6.87
CA VAL A 77 1.08 6.41 -7.26
C VAL A 77 0.25 5.66 -8.29
N VAL A 78 -1.07 5.75 -8.16
CA VAL A 78 -2.03 5.21 -9.12
C VAL A 78 -2.96 6.31 -9.60
N GLU A 79 -3.17 6.33 -10.91
CA GLU A 79 -4.16 7.17 -11.58
C GLU A 79 -5.35 6.32 -12.01
N VAL A 80 -6.55 6.73 -11.59
CA VAL A 80 -7.81 6.19 -12.09
C VAL A 80 -8.27 7.03 -13.28
N PRO A 81 -8.53 6.44 -14.46
CA PRO A 81 -8.96 7.20 -15.63
C PRO A 81 -10.20 8.05 -15.39
N ALA A 82 -10.39 9.12 -16.16
CA ALA A 82 -11.59 9.96 -16.13
C ALA A 82 -12.87 9.13 -16.33
N GLY A 83 -13.81 9.23 -15.39
CA GLY A 83 -15.05 8.42 -15.36
C GLY A 83 -14.82 6.91 -15.32
N GLY A 84 -13.58 6.50 -15.05
CA GLY A 84 -13.09 5.14 -15.18
C GLY A 84 -13.09 4.38 -13.87
N VAL A 85 -12.60 3.15 -13.95
CA VAL A 85 -12.53 2.23 -12.84
C VAL A 85 -11.26 1.41 -12.95
N LEU A 86 -10.61 1.12 -11.81
CA LEU A 86 -9.51 0.17 -11.78
C LEU A 86 -10.02 -1.27 -11.83
N ASN A 87 -9.15 -2.21 -12.20
CA ASN A 87 -9.43 -3.62 -12.07
C ASN A 87 -9.58 -3.97 -10.57
N PRO A 88 -10.49 -4.89 -10.19
CA PRO A 88 -10.54 -5.42 -8.85
C PRO A 88 -9.21 -6.05 -8.45
N GLU A 89 -8.77 -5.80 -7.22
CA GLU A 89 -7.60 -6.45 -6.65
C GLU A 89 -7.90 -7.05 -5.27
N ARG A 90 -7.09 -8.06 -4.91
CA ARG A 90 -7.08 -8.70 -3.60
C ARG A 90 -5.67 -9.21 -3.33
N HIS A 91 -5.19 -9.04 -2.10
CA HIS A 91 -3.84 -9.43 -1.73
C HIS A 91 -3.66 -9.58 -0.21
N LEU A 92 -2.60 -10.28 0.20
CA LEU A 92 -2.19 -10.48 1.59
C LEU A 92 -1.17 -9.45 2.10
N TYR A 93 -1.37 -8.16 1.82
CA TYR A 93 -0.61 -7.09 2.48
C TYR A 93 -1.53 -5.91 2.86
N GLU A 94 -1.05 -5.05 3.76
CA GLU A 94 -1.75 -3.81 4.11
C GLU A 94 -1.66 -2.84 2.95
N GLU A 95 -2.71 -2.08 2.71
CA GLU A 95 -2.75 -1.06 1.68
C GLU A 95 -3.57 0.14 2.12
N VAL A 96 -2.95 1.30 2.07
CA VAL A 96 -3.53 2.56 2.52
C VAL A 96 -3.37 3.61 1.43
N PHE A 97 -4.46 4.31 1.16
CA PHE A 97 -4.58 5.32 0.11
C PHE A 97 -4.69 6.72 0.70
N THR A 98 -4.04 7.68 0.06
CA THR A 98 -4.29 9.12 0.24
C THR A 98 -4.66 9.70 -1.11
N VAL A 99 -5.82 10.35 -1.19
CA VAL A 99 -6.31 10.97 -2.43
C VAL A 99 -5.73 12.38 -2.56
N PHE A 100 -5.10 12.66 -3.70
CA PHE A 100 -4.57 13.98 -4.03
C PHE A 100 -5.45 14.71 -5.04
N GLU A 101 -6.01 13.99 -6.03
CA GLU A 101 -6.84 14.56 -7.08
C GLU A 101 -8.05 13.68 -7.40
N GLY A 102 -9.12 14.30 -7.90
CA GLY A 102 -10.35 13.62 -8.28
C GLY A 102 -11.28 13.31 -7.11
N ARG A 103 -12.44 12.72 -7.42
CA ARG A 103 -13.46 12.28 -6.47
C ARG A 103 -14.04 10.97 -6.98
N GLY A 104 -14.47 10.12 -6.06
CA GLY A 104 -14.95 8.81 -6.46
C GLY A 104 -15.41 7.98 -5.28
N SER A 105 -15.44 6.68 -5.52
CA SER A 105 -15.82 5.70 -4.50
C SER A 105 -14.93 4.48 -4.58
N THR A 106 -14.90 3.74 -3.47
CA THR A 106 -14.23 2.44 -3.40
C THR A 106 -15.25 1.40 -3.00
N GLU A 107 -15.33 0.34 -3.79
CA GLU A 107 -16.10 -0.86 -3.48
C GLU A 107 -15.20 -1.85 -2.72
N VAL A 108 -15.70 -2.49 -1.66
CA VAL A 108 -14.97 -3.52 -0.90
C VAL A 108 -15.88 -4.69 -0.58
N TRP A 109 -15.39 -5.93 -0.76
CA TRP A 109 -16.16 -7.15 -0.49
C TRP A 109 -15.27 -8.36 -0.16
N ARG A 110 -15.79 -9.30 0.62
CA ARG A 110 -15.17 -10.61 0.83
C ARG A 110 -15.43 -11.55 -0.34
N GLU A 111 -14.51 -12.50 -0.58
CA GLU A 111 -14.63 -13.54 -1.61
C GLU A 111 -15.96 -14.29 -1.54
N ARG A 112 -16.41 -14.65 -0.32
CA ARG A 112 -17.59 -15.50 -0.12
C ARG A 112 -18.80 -14.73 0.41
N SER A 113 -18.75 -13.40 0.41
CA SER A 113 -19.88 -12.58 0.85
C SER A 113 -20.69 -12.07 -0.33
N PRO A 114 -22.04 -12.09 -0.26
CA PRO A 114 -22.88 -11.39 -1.23
C PRO A 114 -22.90 -9.88 -0.99
N LYS A 115 -22.36 -9.40 0.14
CA LYS A 115 -22.36 -7.99 0.51
C LYS A 115 -21.16 -7.28 -0.11
N LYS A 116 -21.43 -6.12 -0.71
CA LYS A 116 -20.42 -5.17 -1.17
C LYS A 116 -20.65 -3.86 -0.45
N GLN A 117 -19.63 -3.38 0.24
CA GLN A 117 -19.63 -2.06 0.85
C GLN A 117 -19.07 -1.04 -0.12
N THR A 118 -19.50 0.20 0.03
CA THR A 118 -19.02 1.31 -0.77
C THR A 118 -18.90 2.55 0.10
N PHE A 119 -17.82 3.29 -0.07
CA PHE A 119 -17.62 4.59 0.55
C PHE A 119 -17.04 5.56 -0.47
N GLU A 120 -17.27 6.85 -0.25
CA GLU A 120 -16.84 7.93 -1.15
C GLU A 120 -15.53 8.56 -0.65
N TRP A 121 -14.76 9.12 -1.58
CA TRP A 121 -13.51 9.81 -1.30
C TRP A 121 -13.34 11.04 -2.19
N GLN A 122 -12.52 11.96 -1.71
CA GLN A 122 -12.18 13.25 -2.32
C GLN A 122 -10.74 13.63 -1.97
N PRO A 123 -10.16 14.71 -2.52
CA PRO A 123 -8.82 15.13 -2.13
C PRO A 123 -8.71 15.32 -0.61
N GLY A 124 -7.66 14.77 -0.01
CA GLY A 124 -7.47 14.71 1.44
C GLY A 124 -8.06 13.47 2.11
N SER A 125 -8.89 12.67 1.44
CA SER A 125 -9.37 11.41 2.00
C SER A 125 -8.20 10.43 2.16
N HIS A 126 -8.14 9.80 3.34
CA HIS A 126 -7.14 8.80 3.70
C HIS A 126 -7.85 7.55 4.21
N PHE A 127 -7.61 6.39 3.60
CA PHE A 127 -8.34 5.18 3.93
C PHE A 127 -7.50 3.91 3.76
N ALA A 128 -7.81 2.90 4.55
CA ALA A 128 -7.19 1.59 4.48
C ALA A 128 -8.13 0.56 3.85
N ILE A 129 -7.58 -0.36 3.08
CA ILE A 129 -8.30 -1.55 2.65
C ILE A 129 -8.01 -2.70 3.61
N PRO A 130 -9.04 -3.38 4.14
CA PRO A 130 -8.85 -4.50 5.04
C PRO A 130 -8.18 -5.67 4.32
N LEU A 131 -7.20 -6.26 5.01
CA LEU A 131 -6.36 -7.34 4.50
C LEU A 131 -7.15 -8.45 3.78
N ASN A 132 -6.71 -8.81 2.58
CA ASN A 132 -7.25 -9.90 1.75
C ASN A 132 -8.73 -9.78 1.37
N ASN A 133 -9.22 -8.56 1.19
CA ASN A 133 -10.54 -8.30 0.63
C ASN A 133 -10.44 -7.79 -0.81
N TRP A 134 -11.43 -8.17 -1.62
CA TRP A 134 -11.55 -7.57 -2.94
C TRP A 134 -11.92 -6.12 -2.80
N HIS A 135 -11.32 -5.29 -3.64
CA HIS A 135 -11.67 -3.90 -3.71
C HIS A 135 -11.48 -3.33 -5.11
N ARG A 136 -12.18 -2.22 -5.39
CA ARG A 136 -12.17 -1.56 -6.68
C ARG A 136 -12.40 -0.07 -6.53
N LEU A 137 -11.50 0.73 -7.08
CA LEU A 137 -11.60 2.20 -7.09
C LEU A 137 -12.33 2.67 -8.35
N VAL A 138 -13.33 3.53 -8.16
CA VAL A 138 -14.15 4.15 -9.21
C VAL A 138 -13.93 5.66 -9.17
N ASN A 139 -13.58 6.26 -10.30
CA ASN A 139 -13.49 7.70 -10.44
C ASN A 139 -14.83 8.26 -10.98
N ALA A 140 -15.44 9.17 -10.22
CA ALA A 140 -16.71 9.80 -10.58
C ALA A 140 -16.53 11.12 -11.35
N THR A 141 -15.29 11.60 -11.52
CA THR A 141 -14.98 12.87 -12.19
C THR A 141 -14.60 12.69 -13.64
N SER A 142 -14.78 13.73 -14.46
CA SER A 142 -14.40 13.74 -15.87
C SER A 142 -12.91 14.03 -16.12
N SER A 143 -12.12 14.18 -15.06
CA SER A 143 -10.67 14.25 -15.07
C SER A 143 -10.08 13.01 -14.41
N PRO A 144 -8.82 12.64 -14.66
CA PRO A 144 -8.17 11.57 -13.89
C PRO A 144 -8.17 11.87 -12.38
N ALA A 145 -8.16 10.81 -11.57
CA ALA A 145 -7.99 10.88 -10.13
C ALA A 145 -6.62 10.30 -9.75
N LEU A 146 -5.91 10.94 -8.84
CA LEU A 146 -4.54 10.57 -8.46
C LEU A 146 -4.46 10.25 -6.96
N LEU A 147 -3.96 9.06 -6.65
CA LEU A 147 -3.85 8.55 -5.30
C LEU A 147 -2.43 8.08 -5.00
N LEU A 148 -1.90 8.46 -3.84
CA LEU A 148 -0.69 7.90 -3.26
C LEU A 148 -1.05 6.68 -2.44
N VAL A 149 -0.28 5.61 -2.58
CA VAL A 149 -0.52 4.34 -1.89
C VAL A 149 0.72 3.93 -1.13
N ALA A 150 0.53 3.47 0.10
CA ALA A 150 1.55 2.84 0.93
C ALA A 150 1.11 1.41 1.28
N THR A 151 2.04 0.47 1.22
CA THR A 151 1.77 -0.95 1.40
C THR A 151 2.81 -1.65 2.26
N SER A 152 2.42 -2.77 2.88
CA SER A 152 3.37 -3.72 3.48
C SER A 152 3.79 -4.84 2.51
N ALA A 153 3.60 -4.63 1.19
CA ALA A 153 3.90 -5.63 0.17
C ALA A 153 5.37 -6.12 0.20
N PRO A 154 6.39 -5.27 0.40
CA PRO A 154 7.78 -5.74 0.34
C PRO A 154 8.15 -6.83 1.36
N PRO A 155 7.93 -6.65 2.68
CA PRO A 155 8.22 -7.71 3.64
C PRO A 155 7.33 -8.94 3.46
N VAL A 156 6.06 -8.77 3.08
CA VAL A 156 5.14 -9.90 2.81
C VAL A 156 5.62 -10.75 1.63
N MET A 157 5.96 -10.12 0.50
CA MET A 157 6.47 -10.84 -0.67
C MET A 157 7.83 -11.47 -0.39
N GLY A 158 8.69 -10.79 0.39
CA GLY A 158 9.97 -11.32 0.82
C GLY A 158 9.83 -12.54 1.75
N LEU A 159 8.82 -12.55 2.61
CA LEU A 159 8.53 -13.64 3.55
C LEU A 159 7.97 -14.88 2.85
N PHE A 160 6.92 -14.71 2.05
CA PHE A 160 6.23 -15.84 1.43
C PHE A 160 6.89 -16.32 0.13
N GLN A 161 7.56 -15.43 -0.60
CA GLN A 161 8.20 -15.69 -1.90
C GLN A 161 7.30 -16.46 -2.88
N SER A 162 5.98 -16.23 -2.80
CA SER A 162 4.97 -16.94 -3.60
C SER A 162 3.87 -15.97 -4.01
N ARG A 163 3.84 -15.62 -5.30
CA ARG A 163 2.82 -14.70 -5.86
C ARG A 163 1.41 -15.27 -5.73
N SER A 164 1.24 -16.56 -5.99
CA SER A 164 -0.07 -17.20 -5.86
C SER A 164 -0.54 -17.23 -4.42
N PHE A 165 0.37 -17.43 -3.45
CA PHE A 165 -0.01 -17.30 -2.05
C PHE A 165 -0.40 -15.86 -1.70
N VAL A 166 0.30 -14.84 -2.21
CA VAL A 166 -0.01 -13.44 -1.89
C VAL A 166 -1.31 -12.95 -2.54
N PHE A 167 -1.61 -13.34 -3.78
CA PHE A 167 -2.75 -12.79 -4.55
C PHE A 167 -3.97 -13.73 -4.65
N ASP A 168 -3.76 -15.05 -4.60
CA ASP A 168 -4.83 -16.03 -4.86
C ASP A 168 -5.30 -16.76 -3.58
N ASN A 169 -4.85 -16.34 -2.40
CA ASN A 169 -5.20 -17.01 -1.15
C ASN A 169 -6.65 -16.71 -0.72
N PRO A 170 -7.48 -17.74 -0.47
CA PRO A 170 -8.90 -17.57 -0.14
C PRO A 170 -9.21 -17.31 1.34
N ALA A 171 -8.19 -17.09 2.19
CA ALA A 171 -8.38 -16.86 3.62
C ALA A 171 -9.16 -15.54 3.90
N GLU A 172 -10.10 -15.58 4.84
CA GLU A 172 -10.88 -14.40 5.24
C GLU A 172 -10.54 -13.99 6.68
N PHE A 173 -10.18 -12.72 6.89
CA PHE A 173 -9.87 -12.15 8.22
C PHE A 173 -11.08 -11.43 8.81
N LYS A 174 -12.07 -12.20 9.26
CA LYS A 174 -13.37 -11.66 9.73
C LYS A 174 -13.26 -10.82 11.00
N ASP A 175 -12.23 -11.06 11.79
CA ASP A 175 -11.82 -10.29 12.96
C ASP A 175 -11.28 -8.89 12.60
N ARG A 176 -10.82 -8.70 11.35
CA ARG A 176 -10.33 -7.41 10.83
C ARG A 176 -11.34 -6.68 9.96
N TYR A 177 -12.24 -7.43 9.31
CA TYR A 177 -13.31 -6.91 8.48
C TYR A 177 -14.59 -7.71 8.67
N ASP A 178 -15.50 -7.15 9.46
CA ASP A 178 -16.77 -7.74 9.84
C ASP A 178 -17.90 -7.43 8.86
N GLU A 179 -17.67 -6.54 7.88
CA GLU A 179 -18.68 -5.99 6.97
C GLU A 179 -19.81 -5.24 7.69
N SER A 180 -19.57 -4.65 8.87
CA SER A 180 -20.55 -3.80 9.55
C SER A 180 -20.85 -2.52 8.74
N ASP A 181 -22.09 -2.04 8.77
CA ASP A 181 -22.48 -0.83 8.00
C ASP A 181 -21.74 0.45 8.46
N ASP A 182 -21.08 0.41 9.62
CA ASP A 182 -20.27 1.48 10.16
C ASP A 182 -18.77 1.34 9.93
N TYR A 183 -18.30 0.27 9.26
CA TYR A 183 -16.87 -0.01 9.08
C TYR A 183 -16.10 1.16 8.43
N TYR A 184 -16.71 1.81 7.42
CA TYR A 184 -16.15 2.98 6.74
C TYR A 184 -16.85 4.29 7.13
N LYS A 185 -17.66 4.30 8.20
CA LYS A 185 -18.21 5.56 8.69
C LYS A 185 -17.08 6.38 9.32
N PRO A 186 -16.88 7.64 8.90
CA PRO A 186 -15.91 8.52 9.54
C PRO A 186 -16.18 8.62 11.04
N ARG A 187 -15.09 8.69 11.81
CA ARG A 187 -15.13 8.86 13.26
C ARG A 187 -14.32 10.10 13.64
N GLU A 188 -14.80 10.81 14.64
CA GLU A 188 -14.11 11.98 15.23
C GLU A 188 -13.82 11.77 16.73
N GLU A 189 -14.40 10.72 17.32
CA GLU A 189 -14.23 10.42 18.74
C GLU A 189 -12.82 9.87 19.01
N LEU A 190 -12.06 10.62 19.80
CA LEU A 190 -10.75 10.23 20.25
C LEU A 190 -10.86 9.29 21.46
N GLU A 191 -10.11 8.21 21.41
CA GLU A 191 -9.93 7.29 22.53
C GLU A 191 -8.51 7.38 23.09
N SER A 192 -8.30 6.80 24.26
CA SER A 192 -6.99 6.70 24.88
C SER A 192 -6.28 5.43 24.40
N GLU A 193 -5.11 5.59 23.80
CA GLU A 193 -4.23 4.48 23.41
C GLU A 193 -3.85 3.67 24.66
N PRO A 194 -4.16 2.37 24.70
CA PRO A 194 -3.98 1.55 25.91
C PRO A 194 -2.56 1.57 26.49
N GLU A 195 -1.54 1.67 25.64
CA GLU A 195 -0.13 1.55 26.04
C GLU A 195 0.47 2.86 26.54
N SER A 196 0.06 4.00 25.98
CA SER A 196 0.71 5.28 26.26
C SER A 196 -0.21 6.32 26.93
N GLY A 197 -1.53 6.11 26.85
CA GLY A 197 -2.55 7.08 27.22
C GLY A 197 -2.75 8.21 26.20
N ARG A 198 -2.15 8.10 25.01
CA ARG A 198 -2.23 9.10 23.94
C ARG A 198 -3.60 9.14 23.32
N ALA A 199 -3.97 10.30 22.77
CA ALA A 199 -5.16 10.35 21.94
C ALA A 199 -4.95 9.53 20.66
N MET A 200 -5.89 8.64 20.37
CA MET A 200 -5.91 7.76 19.22
C MET A 200 -7.27 7.86 18.55
N LEU A 201 -7.28 7.87 17.22
CA LEU A 201 -8.49 7.72 16.42
C LEU A 201 -8.40 6.38 15.68
N ARG A 202 -9.33 5.46 15.96
CA ARG A 202 -9.47 4.22 15.18
C ARG A 202 -10.51 4.40 14.08
N SER A 203 -10.04 4.54 12.84
CA SER A 203 -10.89 4.64 11.67
C SER A 203 -10.26 3.98 10.45
N SER A 204 -11.08 3.38 9.59
CA SER A 204 -10.68 2.89 8.26
C SER A 204 -10.75 3.99 7.20
N LEU A 205 -11.42 5.11 7.49
CA LEU A 205 -11.58 6.27 6.62
C LEU A 205 -11.48 7.59 7.41
N ILE A 206 -10.58 8.46 7.00
CA ILE A 206 -10.49 9.85 7.41
C ILE A 206 -10.86 10.70 6.18
N PRO A 207 -12.00 11.41 6.18
CA PRO A 207 -12.48 12.14 4.98
C PRO A 207 -11.53 13.24 4.50
N ASP A 208 -10.84 13.89 5.42
CA ASP A 208 -9.88 14.97 5.17
C ASP A 208 -8.77 14.93 6.21
N ILE A 209 -7.64 14.32 5.84
CA ILE A 209 -6.44 14.25 6.70
C ILE A 209 -5.71 15.60 6.77
N VAL A 210 -5.91 16.51 5.81
CA VAL A 210 -5.22 17.80 5.76
C VAL A 210 -5.75 18.74 6.84
N HIS A 211 -7.06 18.69 7.09
CA HIS A 211 -7.74 19.51 8.09
C HIS A 211 -8.17 18.72 9.33
N CYS A 212 -7.60 17.53 9.57
CA CYS A 212 -7.95 16.74 10.74
C CYS A 212 -7.45 17.40 12.04
N TYR A 213 -8.26 17.32 13.10
CA TYR A 213 -7.87 17.82 14.41
C TYR A 213 -6.79 16.92 15.02
N LEU A 214 -5.66 17.52 15.40
CA LEU A 214 -4.59 16.84 16.14
C LEU A 214 -4.57 17.33 17.59
N PRO A 215 -4.94 16.48 18.56
CA PRO A 215 -4.94 16.83 19.97
C PRO A 215 -3.51 17.06 20.49
N LEU A 216 -3.38 17.93 21.50
CA LEU A 216 -2.11 18.17 22.18
C LEU A 216 -1.68 16.92 22.98
N ASP A 217 -0.53 16.34 22.67
CA ASP A 217 0.04 15.17 23.38
C ASP A 217 0.82 15.59 24.66
N ASN A 218 1.26 16.85 24.76
CA ASN A 218 2.01 17.43 25.91
C ASN A 218 3.20 16.59 26.43
N ARG A 219 3.71 15.65 25.64
CA ARG A 219 4.95 14.91 25.88
C ARG A 219 5.98 15.31 24.83
N ARG A 220 6.82 16.28 25.19
CA ARG A 220 8.10 16.55 24.52
C ARG A 220 9.21 15.87 25.28
#